data_AF-A0A965AFQ0-F1
#
_entry.id   AF-A0A965AFQ0-F1
#
_cell.length_a   1.000
_cell.length_b   1.000
_cell.length_c   1.000
_cell.angle_alpha   90.00
_cell.angle_beta   90.00
_cell.angle_gamma   90.00
#
_symmetry.space_group_name_H-M   'P 1'
#
loop_
_entity.id
_entity.type
_entity.pdbx_description
1 polymer ?
#
loop_
_entity_poly.entity_id
_entity_poly.type
_entity_poly.pdbx_seq_one_letter_code
_entity_poly.pdbx_strand_id
1 'polypeptide(L)'
;KSKGPFTVFAPTDEAFAKLLAGTVETLLKPENNEKLVGIRTYHVIPGAVKSTNIAGKKTAVKTVQGADIKVNAMSGVMINDANVTTADIAASNGVIHVIDKVILPPTE
;
A
#
# COMPACT_ATOMS: atom_id res chain seq x y z
N LYS A 1 4.28 13.15 -16.22
CA LYS A 1 5.04 11.87 -16.12
C LYS A 1 5.89 11.94 -14.86
N SER A 2 5.49 11.28 -13.77
CA SER A 2 6.33 11.25 -12.57
C SER A 2 7.51 10.30 -12.83
N LYS A 3 8.74 10.83 -12.72
CA LYS A 3 9.98 10.28 -13.29
C LYS A 3 10.78 9.43 -12.28
N GLY A 4 10.09 8.83 -11.31
CA GLY A 4 10.69 8.02 -10.26
C GLY A 4 10.13 6.60 -10.28
N PRO A 5 10.92 5.59 -9.91
CA PRO A 5 10.35 4.30 -9.59
C PRO A 5 9.44 4.45 -8.36
N PHE A 6 8.24 3.89 -8.42
CA PHE A 6 7.30 3.81 -7.30
C PHE A 6 7.05 2.36 -6.93
N THR A 7 6.88 2.12 -5.64
CA THR A 7 6.37 0.84 -5.18
C THR A 7 4.91 1.02 -4.80
N VAL A 8 4.05 0.23 -5.44
CA VAL A 8 2.59 0.27 -5.26
C VAL A 8 2.17 -0.99 -4.53
N PHE A 9 1.47 -0.81 -3.42
CA PHE A 9 0.85 -1.90 -2.67
C PHE A 9 -0.60 -2.05 -3.14
N ALA A 10 -0.89 -3.08 -3.93
CA ALA A 10 -2.19 -3.28 -4.55
C ALA A 10 -3.02 -4.31 -3.77
N PRO A 11 -4.08 -3.90 -3.04
CA PRO A 11 -4.98 -4.85 -2.40
C PRO A 11 -5.76 -5.68 -3.42
N THR A 12 -5.99 -6.96 -3.11
CA THR A 12 -6.87 -7.83 -3.91
C THR A 12 -8.35 -7.48 -3.72
N ASP A 13 -9.22 -7.94 -4.62
CA ASP A 13 -10.67 -7.79 -4.43
C ASP A 13 -11.15 -8.42 -3.12
N GLU A 14 -10.52 -9.52 -2.69
CA GLU A 14 -10.78 -10.14 -1.37
C GLU A 14 -10.36 -9.23 -0.20
N ALA A 15 -9.28 -8.47 -0.35
CA ALA A 15 -8.86 -7.48 0.64
C ALA A 15 -9.90 -6.38 0.82
N PHE A 16 -10.55 -5.96 -0.28
CA PHE A 16 -11.68 -5.04 -0.24
C PHE A 16 -12.92 -5.68 0.37
N ALA A 17 -13.17 -6.96 0.10
CA ALA A 17 -14.28 -7.70 0.71
C ALA A 17 -14.13 -7.87 2.24
N LYS A 18 -12.89 -7.90 2.75
CA LYS A 18 -12.58 -7.90 4.18
C LYS A 18 -12.80 -6.55 4.86
N LEU A 19 -12.95 -5.45 4.10
CA LEU A 19 -13.36 -4.18 4.70
C LEU A 19 -14.80 -4.29 5.20
N LEU A 20 -15.10 -3.59 6.30
CA LEU A 20 -16.45 -3.53 6.84
C LEU A 20 -17.41 -3.05 5.74
N ALA A 21 -18.53 -3.78 5.57
CA ALA A 21 -19.61 -3.40 4.69
C ALA A 21 -20.02 -1.94 4.96
N GLY A 22 -20.09 -1.12 3.92
CA GLY A 22 -20.32 0.33 4.02
C GLY A 22 -19.06 1.20 4.05
N THR A 23 -17.86 0.66 4.30
CA THR A 23 -16.61 1.45 4.24
C THR A 23 -16.28 1.82 2.81
N VAL A 24 -16.31 0.84 1.90
CA VAL A 24 -16.05 1.07 0.47
C VAL A 24 -17.09 2.01 -0.12
N GLU A 25 -18.38 1.81 0.20
CA GLU A 25 -19.46 2.70 -0.26
C GLU A 25 -19.28 4.12 0.28
N THR A 26 -18.89 4.27 1.54
CA THR A 26 -18.58 5.59 2.12
C THR A 26 -17.40 6.23 1.41
N LEU A 27 -16.33 5.47 1.16
CA LEU A 27 -15.16 5.96 0.44
C LEU A 27 -15.50 6.36 -1.00
N LEU A 28 -16.38 5.64 -1.68
CA LEU A 28 -16.84 5.94 -3.05
C LEU A 28 -17.75 7.17 -3.15
N LYS A 29 -18.22 7.74 -2.02
CA LYS A 29 -19.01 8.97 -2.05
C LYS A 29 -18.17 10.14 -2.59
N PRO A 30 -18.77 11.04 -3.38
CA PRO A 30 -18.06 12.20 -3.92
C PRO A 30 -17.50 13.12 -2.82
N GLU A 31 -18.14 13.14 -1.65
CA GLU A 31 -17.68 13.87 -0.45
C GLU A 31 -16.36 13.32 0.11
N ASN A 32 -15.99 12.07 -0.20
CA ASN A 32 -14.77 11.41 0.27
C ASN A 32 -13.72 11.26 -0.85
N ASN A 33 -13.87 11.98 -1.97
CA ASN A 33 -12.93 11.90 -3.08
C ASN A 33 -11.49 12.29 -2.65
N GLU A 34 -11.35 13.29 -1.78
CA GLU A 34 -10.05 13.65 -1.20
C GLU A 34 -9.47 12.53 -0.33
N LYS A 35 -10.32 11.82 0.43
CA LYS A 35 -9.90 10.64 1.22
C LYS A 35 -9.50 9.49 0.32
N LEU A 36 -10.21 9.24 -0.79
CA LEU A 36 -9.83 8.24 -1.78
C LEU A 36 -8.47 8.53 -2.38
N VAL A 37 -8.20 9.80 -2.73
CA VAL A 37 -6.89 10.22 -3.21
C VAL A 37 -5.83 9.96 -2.14
N GLY A 38 -6.08 10.35 -0.89
CA GLY A 38 -5.21 10.08 0.26
C GLY A 38 -4.89 8.59 0.42
N ILE A 39 -5.92 7.75 0.45
CA ILE A 39 -5.79 6.28 0.56
C ILE A 39 -4.99 5.72 -0.61
N ARG A 40 -5.29 6.14 -1.84
CA ARG A 40 -4.56 5.70 -3.03
C ARG A 40 -3.09 6.08 -2.93
N THR A 41 -2.78 7.30 -2.51
CA THR A 41 -1.39 7.76 -2.33
C THR A 41 -0.69 7.12 -1.12
N TYR A 42 -1.43 6.63 -0.14
CA TYR A 42 -0.89 5.91 1.02
C TYR A 42 -0.45 4.48 0.64
N HIS A 43 -1.09 3.88 -0.36
CA HIS A 43 -0.64 2.62 -0.96
C HIS A 43 0.58 2.77 -1.88
N VAL A 44 1.10 3.99 -2.06
CA VAL A 44 2.25 4.25 -2.93
C VAL A 44 3.39 4.81 -2.10
N ILE A 45 4.58 4.22 -2.25
CA ILE A 45 5.82 4.78 -1.73
C ILE A 45 6.73 5.21 -2.88
N PRO A 46 7.47 6.32 -2.72
CA PRO A 46 8.54 6.67 -3.64
C PRO A 46 9.71 5.69 -3.51
N GLY A 47 10.30 5.29 -4.63
CA GLY A 47 11.40 4.32 -4.71
C GLY A 47 10.93 2.94 -5.18
N ALA A 48 11.82 2.20 -5.86
CA ALA A 48 11.62 0.78 -6.16
C ALA A 48 12.14 -0.05 -4.99
N VAL A 49 11.26 -0.37 -4.05
CA VAL A 49 11.57 -1.26 -2.92
C VAL A 49 11.15 -2.67 -3.28
N LYS A 50 12.15 -3.51 -3.56
CA LYS A 50 11.98 -4.96 -3.75
C LYS A 50 12.00 -5.69 -2.41
N SER A 51 11.36 -6.85 -2.35
CA SER A 51 11.32 -7.70 -1.15
C SER A 51 12.71 -8.10 -0.69
N THR A 52 13.59 -8.37 -1.64
CA THR A 52 14.99 -8.77 -1.38
C THR A 52 15.81 -7.67 -0.70
N ASN A 53 15.49 -6.40 -0.92
CA ASN A 53 16.20 -5.28 -0.29
C ASN A 53 15.85 -5.13 1.20
N ILE A 54 14.63 -5.54 1.57
CA ILE A 54 14.09 -5.41 2.93
C ILE A 54 14.09 -6.74 3.70
N ALA A 55 14.37 -7.86 3.03
CA ALA A 55 14.37 -9.20 3.63
C ALA A 55 15.19 -9.24 4.93
N GLY A 56 14.60 -9.79 5.99
CA GLY A 56 15.19 -9.88 7.32
C GLY A 56 15.20 -8.55 8.11
N LYS A 57 14.58 -7.48 7.59
CA LYS A 57 14.57 -6.16 8.24
C LYS A 57 13.15 -5.67 8.53
N LYS A 58 13.07 -4.78 9.52
CA LYS A 58 11.88 -3.96 9.80
C LYS A 58 12.26 -2.52 9.56
N THR A 59 11.48 -1.82 8.74
CA THR A 59 11.71 -0.40 8.43
C THR A 59 10.39 0.34 8.31
N ALA A 60 10.41 1.65 8.48
CA ALA A 60 9.26 2.51 8.22
C ALA A 60 9.57 3.33 6.96
N VAL A 61 8.61 3.39 6.04
CA VAL A 61 8.76 4.11 4.77
C VAL A 61 7.68 5.16 4.65
N LYS A 62 8.09 6.38 4.29
CA LYS A 62 7.16 7.47 4.04
C LYS A 62 6.43 7.26 2.72
N THR A 63 5.11 7.30 2.76
CA THR A 63 4.25 7.18 1.57
C THR A 63 4.18 8.50 0.81
N VAL A 64 3.66 8.46 -0.42
CA VAL A 64 3.38 9.67 -1.21
C VAL A 64 2.35 10.58 -0.53
N GLN A 65 1.47 10.00 0.29
CA GLN A 65 0.52 10.75 1.11
C GLN A 65 1.20 11.57 2.23
N GLY A 66 2.36 11.12 2.72
CA GLY A 66 3.15 11.79 3.76
C GLY A 66 3.22 11.02 5.09
N ALA A 67 2.26 10.14 5.37
CA ALA A 67 2.28 9.23 6.51
C ALA A 67 3.22 8.02 6.27
N ASP A 68 3.74 7.45 7.35
CA ASP A 68 4.70 6.35 7.31
C ASP A 68 3.99 4.99 7.41
N ILE A 69 4.38 4.06 6.53
CA ILE A 69 3.97 2.65 6.60
C ILE A 69 5.08 1.82 7.24
N LYS A 70 4.70 0.85 8.07
CA LYS A 70 5.62 -0.10 8.68
C LYS A 70 5.80 -1.29 7.76
N VAL A 71 7.03 -1.53 7.31
CA VAL A 71 7.40 -2.67 6.49
C VAL A 71 8.15 -3.67 7.38
N ASN A 72 7.62 -4.87 7.51
CA ASN A 72 8.24 -5.96 8.25
C ASN A 72 8.50 -7.12 7.30
N ALA A 73 9.77 -7.46 7.07
CA ALA A 73 10.18 -8.55 6.19
C ALA A 73 11.00 -9.62 6.93
N MET A 74 10.79 -9.80 8.25
CA MET A 74 11.51 -10.83 9.03
C MET A 74 11.12 -12.27 8.67
N SER A 75 9.83 -12.54 8.45
CA SER A 75 9.30 -13.90 8.23
C SER A 75 8.31 -13.96 7.06
N GLY A 76 8.46 -13.02 6.13
CA GLY A 76 7.45 -12.68 5.11
C GLY A 76 7.27 -11.16 5.08
N VAL A 77 6.91 -10.60 3.93
CA VAL A 77 6.73 -9.15 3.77
C VAL A 77 5.33 -8.76 4.24
N MET A 78 5.27 -7.94 5.28
CA MET A 78 4.07 -7.35 5.84
C MET A 78 4.16 -5.83 5.77
N ILE A 79 3.06 -5.19 5.40
CA ILE A 79 2.90 -3.75 5.34
C ILE A 79 1.81 -3.34 6.32
N ASN A 80 2.19 -2.67 7.41
CA ASN A 80 1.35 -2.50 8.60
C ASN A 80 0.78 -3.85 9.07
N ASP A 81 -0.50 -4.09 8.85
CA ASP A 81 -1.22 -5.33 9.18
C ASP A 81 -1.64 -6.14 7.94
N ALA A 82 -1.14 -5.77 6.75
CA ALA A 82 -1.43 -6.43 5.49
C ALA A 82 -0.27 -7.35 5.09
N ASN A 83 -0.56 -8.59 4.73
CA ASN A 83 0.43 -9.51 4.20
C ASN A 83 0.59 -9.30 2.70
N VAL A 84 1.84 -9.30 2.23
CA VAL A 84 2.12 -9.33 0.80
C VAL A 84 1.95 -10.76 0.31
N THR A 85 0.94 -10.98 -0.53
CA THR A 85 0.63 -12.29 -1.15
C THR A 85 1.47 -12.54 -2.39
N THR A 86 1.77 -11.49 -3.15
CA THR A 86 2.61 -11.55 -4.34
C THR A 86 3.52 -10.34 -4.36
N ALA A 87 4.82 -10.57 -4.32
CA ALA A 87 5.81 -9.51 -4.26
C ALA A 87 6.61 -9.41 -5.56
N ASP A 88 7.30 -8.28 -5.75
CA ASP A 88 8.27 -8.06 -6.84
C ASP A 88 7.68 -8.11 -8.27
N ILE A 89 6.42 -7.71 -8.44
CA ILE A 89 5.81 -7.60 -9.77
C ILE A 89 6.41 -6.39 -10.48
N ALA A 90 7.09 -6.61 -11.60
CA ALA A 90 7.67 -5.54 -12.39
C ALA A 90 6.59 -4.69 -13.06
N ALA A 91 6.61 -3.38 -12.82
CA ALA A 91 5.73 -2.41 -13.47
C ALA A 91 6.56 -1.38 -14.24
N SER A 92 5.96 -0.79 -15.28
CA SER A 92 6.63 0.20 -16.15
C SER A 92 7.19 1.42 -15.40
N ASN A 93 6.68 1.70 -14.20
CA ASN A 93 7.06 2.81 -13.34
C ASN A 93 7.49 2.36 -11.94
N GLY A 94 7.89 1.08 -11.76
CA GLY A 94 8.47 0.58 -10.52
C GLY A 94 8.09 -0.85 -10.18
N VAL A 95 7.57 -1.09 -8.97
CA VAL A 95 7.29 -2.43 -8.45
C VAL A 95 5.89 -2.49 -7.83
N ILE A 96 5.14 -3.55 -8.09
CA ILE A 96 3.86 -3.81 -7.45
C ILE A 96 4.03 -4.95 -6.43
N HIS A 97 3.45 -4.76 -5.25
CA HIS A 97 3.29 -5.79 -4.23
C HIS A 97 1.80 -5.96 -3.95
N VAL A 98 1.27 -7.16 -4.19
CA VAL A 98 -0.12 -7.50 -3.92
C VAL A 98 -0.28 -7.77 -2.43
N ILE A 99 -1.28 -7.15 -1.81
CA ILE A 99 -1.58 -7.31 -0.37
C ILE A 99 -2.97 -7.90 -0.14
N ASP A 100 -3.14 -8.65 0.96
CA ASP A 100 -4.40 -9.33 1.31
C ASP A 100 -5.37 -8.45 2.12
N LYS A 101 -4.97 -7.22 2.46
CA LYS A 101 -5.73 -6.27 3.27
C LYS A 101 -5.48 -4.84 2.81
N VAL A 102 -6.52 -4.01 2.79
CA VAL A 102 -6.41 -2.58 2.45
C VAL A 102 -5.73 -1.82 3.60
N ILE A 103 -4.72 -1.00 3.28
CA ILE A 103 -4.05 -0.14 4.27
C ILE A 103 -4.67 1.25 4.27
N LEU A 104 -5.19 1.67 5.41
CA LEU A 104 -5.78 3.00 5.56
C LEU A 104 -4.76 3.95 6.20
N PRO A 105 -4.65 5.20 5.70
CA PRO A 105 -3.86 6.21 6.38
C PRO A 105 -4.46 6.46 7.77
N PRO A 106 -3.64 6.82 8.76
CA PRO A 106 -4.17 7.29 10.04
C PRO A 106 -5.09 8.48 9.76
N THR A 107 -6.34 8.40 10.20
CA THR A 107 -7.23 9.55 10.28
C THR A 107 -6.61 10.55 11.24
N GLU A 108 -6.26 11.75 10.75
CA GLU A 108 -6.03 12.91 11.61
C GLU A 108 -7.24 13.20 12.49
#